data_AF-A0A4U5N271-F1
#
_entry.id   AF-A0A4U5N271-F1
#
_cell.length_a   1.000
_cell.length_b   1.000
_cell.length_c   1.000
_cell.angle_alpha   90.00
_cell.angle_beta   90.00
_cell.angle_gamma   90.00
#
_symmetry.space_group_name_H-M   'P 1'
#
loop_
_entity.id
_entity.type
_entity.pdbx_description
1 polymer ?
#
loop_
_entity_poly.entity_id
_entity_poly.type
_entity_poly.pdbx_seq_one_letter_code
_entity_poly.pdbx_strand_id
1 'polypeptide(L)'
;MISVTTGNSSTTVESTQISGGDISLNGVVEINQGRGQHAKATIVHIKDNSSYTVVFDDGDEKLMKRSQIRAKGKQAFENGGTFHDMPLYNPERYVAPVSGSPDLGKEKPPKNCRNAISKQILATTMGR
;
A
#
# COMPACT_ATOMS: atom_id res chain seq x y z
N MET A 1 -0.65 10.99 -7.16
CA MET A 1 -1.42 10.94 -8.41
C MET A 1 -2.89 11.12 -8.09
N ILE A 2 -3.46 12.22 -8.58
CA ILE A 2 -4.84 12.64 -8.33
C ILE A 2 -5.53 12.72 -9.68
N SER A 3 -6.63 12.00 -9.85
CA SER A 3 -7.48 12.08 -11.04
C SER A 3 -8.49 13.18 -10.82
N VAL A 4 -8.53 14.14 -11.75
CA VAL A 4 -9.39 15.31 -11.69
C VAL A 4 -10.19 15.43 -12.99
N THR A 5 -11.42 15.91 -12.86
CA THR A 5 -12.32 16.16 -14.00
C THR A 5 -12.56 17.65 -14.15
N THR A 6 -12.28 18.18 -15.34
CA THR A 6 -12.52 19.58 -15.71
C THR A 6 -13.60 19.60 -16.78
N GLY A 7 -14.86 19.83 -16.39
CA GLY A 7 -15.99 19.71 -17.30
C GLY A 7 -16.12 18.29 -17.86
N ASN A 8 -15.85 18.12 -19.16
CA ASN A 8 -16.00 16.84 -19.87
C ASN A 8 -14.67 16.06 -20.00
N SER A 9 -13.55 16.59 -19.50
CA SER A 9 -12.23 15.95 -19.61
C SER A 9 -11.74 15.44 -18.26
N SER A 10 -11.11 14.26 -18.26
CA SER A 10 -10.45 13.68 -17.08
C SER A 10 -8.94 13.71 -17.30
N THR A 11 -8.21 14.26 -16.34
CA THR A 11 -6.74 14.33 -16.37
C THR A 11 -6.17 13.81 -15.06
N THR A 12 -4.92 13.38 -15.09
CA THR A 12 -4.19 12.91 -13.92
C THR A 12 -3.10 13.91 -13.60
N VAL A 13 -3.15 14.47 -12.40
CA VAL A 13 -2.23 15.48 -11.91
C VAL A 13 -1.48 14.98 -10.69
N GLU A 14 -0.27 15.49 -10.48
CA GLU A 14 0.48 15.28 -9.25
C GLU A 14 0.10 16.34 -8.20
N SER A 15 0.39 16.07 -6.92
CA SER A 15 0.05 16.99 -5.82
C SER A 15 0.69 18.37 -5.99
N THR A 16 1.89 18.44 -6.59
CA THR A 16 2.62 19.69 -6.87
C THR A 16 1.91 20.58 -7.88
N GLN A 17 1.00 20.04 -8.69
CA GLN A 17 0.26 20.81 -9.69
C GLN A 17 -1.02 21.44 -9.12
N ILE A 18 -1.36 21.16 -7.86
CA ILE A 18 -2.54 21.74 -7.20
C ILE A 18 -2.11 23.05 -6.53
N SER A 19 -2.64 24.18 -7.02
CA SER A 19 -2.28 25.50 -6.51
C SER A 19 -3.12 25.92 -5.30
N GLY A 20 -4.30 25.32 -5.11
CA GLY A 20 -5.16 25.62 -3.97
C GLY A 20 -6.48 24.85 -3.98
N GLY A 21 -7.12 24.81 -2.81
CA GLY A 21 -8.38 24.10 -2.57
C GLY A 21 -8.24 22.96 -1.57
N ASP A 22 -9.38 22.33 -1.25
CA ASP A 22 -9.44 21.20 -0.33
C ASP A 22 -9.17 19.89 -1.07
N ILE A 23 -8.15 19.14 -0.64
CA ILE A 23 -7.74 17.88 -1.26
C ILE A 23 -8.59 16.74 -0.67
N SER A 24 -9.86 16.73 -1.03
CA SER A 24 -10.83 15.69 -0.69
C SER A 24 -11.51 15.14 -1.93
N LEU A 25 -12.08 13.93 -1.83
CA LEU A 25 -12.85 13.34 -2.92
C LEU A 25 -14.08 14.21 -3.23
N ASN A 26 -14.33 14.45 -4.51
CA ASN A 26 -15.33 15.40 -5.01
C ASN A 26 -15.07 16.87 -4.62
N GLY A 27 -13.92 17.15 -4.00
CA GLY A 27 -13.46 18.49 -3.71
C GLY A 27 -13.14 19.24 -4.99
N VAL A 28 -13.38 20.54 -4.96
CA VAL A 28 -13.07 21.46 -6.05
C VAL A 28 -11.70 22.06 -5.77
N VAL A 29 -10.79 21.88 -6.72
CA VAL A 29 -9.40 22.35 -6.62
C VAL A 29 -8.98 23.12 -7.86
N GLU A 30 -8.00 24.00 -7.68
CA GLU A 30 -7.33 24.67 -8.78
C GLU A 30 -6.09 23.88 -9.19
N ILE A 31 -6.07 23.43 -10.43
CA ILE A 31 -4.95 22.72 -11.04
C ILE A 31 -4.18 23.65 -11.98
N ASN A 32 -2.87 23.62 -11.89
CA ASN A 32 -1.97 24.26 -12.84
C ASN A 32 -1.71 23.28 -13.99
N GLN A 33 -2.29 23.58 -15.15
CA GLN A 33 -2.14 22.76 -16.37
C GLN A 33 -0.83 23.06 -17.12
N GLY A 34 0.08 23.82 -16.51
CA GLY A 34 1.29 24.33 -17.15
C GLY A 34 1.03 25.64 -17.90
N ARG A 35 2.11 26.36 -18.22
CA ARG A 35 2.07 27.68 -18.88
C ARG A 35 1.28 28.76 -18.12
N GLY A 36 1.18 28.66 -16.80
CA GLY A 36 0.49 29.64 -15.96
C GLY A 36 -1.04 29.58 -16.05
N GLN A 37 -1.60 28.57 -16.71
CA GLN A 37 -3.05 28.39 -16.81
C GLN A 37 -3.54 27.58 -15.62
N HIS A 38 -4.34 28.23 -14.77
CA HIS A 38 -5.04 27.61 -13.65
C HIS A 38 -6.46 27.26 -14.09
N ALA A 39 -6.88 26.03 -13.81
CA ALA A 39 -8.22 25.56 -14.13
C ALA A 39 -8.87 24.96 -12.89
N LYS A 40 -10.18 25.19 -12.76
CA LYS A 40 -10.99 24.61 -11.70
C LYS A 40 -11.39 23.19 -12.09
N ALA A 41 -11.01 22.22 -11.27
CA ALA A 41 -11.29 20.80 -11.50
C ALA A 41 -11.88 20.14 -10.25
N THR A 42 -12.63 19.06 -10.45
CA THR A 42 -13.21 18.26 -9.37
C THR A 42 -12.38 16.99 -9.19
N ILE A 43 -11.98 16.67 -7.96
CA ILE A 43 -11.22 15.46 -7.66
C ILE A 43 -12.14 14.24 -7.74
N VAL A 44 -11.79 13.26 -8.58
CA VAL A 44 -12.52 11.99 -8.71
C VAL A 44 -11.86 10.87 -7.93
N HIS A 45 -10.53 10.81 -7.97
CA HIS A 45 -9.80 9.71 -7.37
C HIS A 45 -8.45 10.17 -6.82
N ILE A 46 -8.13 9.79 -5.58
CA ILE A 46 -6.87 10.14 -4.92
C ILE A 46 -6.08 8.85 -4.71
N LYS A 47 -4.91 8.75 -5.37
CA LYS A 47 -3.95 7.65 -5.17
C LYS A 47 -2.65 8.18 -4.59
N ASP A 48 -2.19 7.51 -3.54
CA ASP A 48 -0.83 7.66 -3.06
C ASP A 48 0.16 7.29 -4.19
N ASN A 49 1.07 8.21 -4.49
CA ASN A 49 2.13 7.99 -5.47
C ASN A 49 3.52 8.11 -4.83
N SER A 50 3.58 7.94 -3.50
CA SER A 50 4.79 8.12 -2.71
C SER A 50 5.85 7.12 -3.16
N SER A 51 7.02 7.63 -3.52
CA SER A 51 8.20 6.85 -3.88
C SER A 51 9.19 6.90 -2.74
N TYR A 52 9.77 5.77 -2.39
CA TYR A 52 10.81 5.66 -1.37
C TYR A 52 12.06 5.05 -1.99
N THR A 53 13.21 5.57 -1.56
CA THR A 53 14.50 4.92 -1.83
C THR A 53 14.69 3.81 -0.81
N VAL A 54 14.73 2.58 -1.29
CA VAL A 54 15.02 1.39 -0.47
C VAL A 54 16.45 0.98 -0.77
N VAL A 55 17.25 0.85 0.29
CA VAL A 55 18.60 0.29 0.23
C VAL A 55 18.51 -1.16 0.66
N PHE A 56 18.96 -2.08 -0.21
CA PHE A 56 18.97 -3.51 0.04
C PHE A 56 20.28 -3.96 0.71
N ASP A 57 20.28 -5.19 1.26
CA ASP A 57 21.40 -5.73 2.04
C ASP A 57 22.67 -5.96 1.19
N ASP A 58 22.53 -6.06 -0.13
CA ASP A 58 23.60 -6.13 -1.14
C ASP A 58 24.21 -4.76 -1.48
N GLY A 59 23.63 -3.67 -0.95
CA GLY A 59 24.04 -2.30 -1.23
C GLY A 59 23.33 -1.66 -2.42
N ASP A 60 22.37 -2.34 -3.05
CA ASP A 60 21.60 -1.77 -4.15
C ASP A 60 20.56 -0.77 -3.65
N GLU A 61 20.43 0.35 -4.35
CA GLU A 61 19.39 1.35 -4.09
C GLU A 61 18.31 1.31 -5.17
N LYS A 62 17.04 1.30 -4.76
CA LYS A 62 15.90 1.28 -5.69
C LYS A 62 14.77 2.18 -5.24
N LEU A 63 14.15 2.85 -6.21
CA LEU A 63 12.89 3.55 -6.00
C LEU A 63 11.73 2.57 -6.05
N MET A 64 10.94 2.51 -4.97
CA MET A 64 9.76 1.65 -4.87
C MET A 64 8.56 2.44 -4.34
N LYS A 65 7.36 1.99 -4.72
CA LYS A 65 6.11 2.60 -4.23
C LYS A 65 5.78 2.13 -2.82
N ARG A 66 5.04 2.96 -2.06
CA ARG A 66 4.51 2.59 -0.73
C ARG A 66 3.84 1.21 -0.71
N SER A 67 3.07 0.92 -1.75
CA SER A 67 2.33 -0.34 -1.91
C SER A 67 3.24 -1.56 -2.04
N GLN A 68 4.46 -1.38 -2.56
CA GLN A 68 5.45 -2.43 -2.79
C GLN A 68 6.37 -2.67 -1.59
N ILE A 69 6.43 -1.73 -0.65
CA ILE A 69 7.32 -1.79 0.52
C ILE A 69 6.52 -2.27 1.73
N ARG A 70 7.20 -2.98 2.63
CA ARG A 70 6.64 -3.36 3.93
C ARG A 70 7.62 -3.00 5.03
N ALA A 71 7.08 -2.60 6.17
CA ALA A 71 7.87 -2.49 7.38
C ALA A 71 8.38 -3.88 7.74
N LYS A 72 9.70 -4.03 7.83
CA LYS A 72 10.36 -5.28 8.20
C LYS A 72 9.84 -5.70 9.59
N GLY A 73 9.26 -6.90 9.69
CA GLY A 73 8.73 -7.45 10.94
C GLY A 73 7.20 -7.54 11.05
N LYS A 74 6.42 -6.93 10.14
CA LYS A 74 5.01 -7.33 9.99
C LYS A 74 4.95 -8.59 9.12
N GLN A 75 4.56 -9.71 9.73
CA GLN A 75 4.19 -10.91 8.98
C GLN A 75 3.05 -10.50 8.04
N ALA A 76 3.30 -10.53 6.72
CA ALA A 76 2.32 -10.13 5.70
C ALA A 76 1.06 -11.01 5.69
N PHE A 77 1.04 -12.02 6.54
CA PHE A 77 0.00 -12.99 6.79
C PHE A 77 -0.21 -13.07 8.30
N GLU A 78 -0.83 -12.05 8.89
CA GLU A 78 -1.19 -12.05 10.32
C GLU A 78 -2.19 -13.19 10.65
N ASN A 79 -2.74 -13.85 9.61
CA ASN A 79 -3.50 -15.10 9.68
C ASN A 79 -2.74 -16.34 9.16
N GLY A 80 -1.39 -16.35 9.19
CA GLY A 80 -0.56 -17.55 8.97
C GLY A 80 -0.67 -18.28 7.62
N GLY A 81 -1.56 -17.86 6.72
CA GLY A 81 -1.85 -18.58 5.50
C GLY A 81 -0.90 -18.20 4.36
N THR A 82 0.00 -19.10 4.03
CA THR A 82 0.71 -19.12 2.74
C THR A 82 -0.33 -19.35 1.62
N PHE A 83 0.01 -19.06 0.36
CA PHE A 83 -0.86 -19.38 -0.79
C PHE A 83 -1.42 -20.82 -0.76
N HIS A 84 -0.64 -21.78 -0.25
CA HIS A 84 -1.00 -23.18 -0.07
C HIS A 84 -2.02 -23.44 1.06
N ASP A 85 -2.24 -22.48 1.95
CA ASP A 85 -3.19 -22.59 3.07
C ASP A 85 -4.60 -22.09 2.69
N MET A 86 -4.77 -21.58 1.47
CA MET A 86 -6.09 -21.24 0.95
C MET A 86 -6.90 -22.53 0.70
N PRO A 87 -8.22 -22.52 0.96
CA PRO A 87 -9.08 -23.71 0.89
C PRO A 87 -9.11 -24.39 -0.48
N LEU A 88 -8.74 -23.66 -1.53
CA LEU A 88 -8.63 -24.18 -2.89
C LEU A 88 -7.40 -25.08 -3.10
N TYR A 89 -6.31 -24.86 -2.36
CA TYR A 89 -5.03 -25.56 -2.55
C TYR A 89 -4.80 -26.70 -1.54
N ASN A 90 -5.62 -26.78 -0.49
CA ASN A 90 -5.60 -27.91 0.42
C ASN A 90 -6.98 -28.18 1.06
N PRO A 91 -7.92 -28.77 0.29
CA PRO A 91 -9.30 -28.98 0.74
C PRO A 91 -9.41 -29.93 1.94
N GLU A 92 -8.43 -30.82 2.12
CA GLU A 92 -8.42 -31.80 3.23
C GLU A 92 -8.31 -31.15 4.62
N ARG A 93 -7.76 -29.94 4.69
CA ARG A 93 -7.62 -29.19 5.95
C ARG A 93 -8.93 -28.55 6.42
N TYR A 94 -9.92 -28.44 5.54
CA TYR A 94 -11.22 -27.83 5.79
C TYR A 94 -12.36 -28.85 5.75
N VAL A 95 -12.04 -30.15 5.81
CA VAL A 95 -13.05 -31.19 5.99
C VAL A 95 -13.63 -30.99 7.38
N ALA A 96 -14.83 -30.40 7.43
CA ALA A 96 -15.59 -30.28 8.67
C ALA A 96 -15.71 -31.68 9.29
N PRO A 97 -15.43 -31.85 10.60
CA PRO A 97 -15.66 -33.13 11.23
C PRO A 97 -17.16 -33.41 11.16
N VAL A 98 -17.54 -34.52 10.51
CA VAL A 98 -18.90 -35.04 10.60
C VAL A 98 -19.12 -35.39 12.06
N SER A 99 -19.88 -34.53 12.76
CA SER A 99 -20.39 -34.69 14.11
C SER A 99 -19.38 -35.19 15.17
N GLY A 100 -18.66 -34.26 15.77
CA GLY A 100 -17.92 -34.46 17.03
C GLY A 100 -17.13 -33.20 17.35
N SER A 101 -17.37 -32.62 18.52
CA SER A 101 -16.83 -31.32 18.98
C SER A 101 -15.39 -31.01 18.55
N PRO A 102 -15.08 -29.80 18.05
CA PRO A 102 -13.72 -29.44 17.66
C PRO A 102 -12.84 -29.30 18.90
N ASP A 103 -11.95 -30.26 19.12
CA ASP A 103 -10.84 -30.13 20.04
C ASP A 103 -9.85 -29.11 19.44
N LEU A 104 -9.93 -27.87 19.93
CA LEU A 104 -8.99 -26.81 19.61
C LEU A 104 -7.64 -27.15 20.24
N GLY A 105 -6.92 -28.06 19.58
CA GLY A 105 -5.55 -28.41 19.89
C GLY A 105 -4.72 -27.12 19.92
N LYS A 106 -4.27 -26.73 21.11
CA LYS A 106 -3.41 -25.57 21.33
C LYS A 106 -2.03 -25.89 20.76
N GLU A 107 -1.81 -25.67 19.47
CA GLU A 107 -0.47 -25.71 18.90
C GLU A 107 0.35 -24.56 19.49
N LYS A 108 1.38 -24.92 20.27
CA LYS A 108 2.30 -23.96 20.88
C LYS A 108 3.08 -23.26 19.76
N PRO A 109 3.22 -21.92 19.80
CA PRO A 109 3.95 -21.21 18.75
C PRO A 109 5.43 -21.65 18.78
N PRO A 110 6.05 -21.89 17.60
CA PRO A 110 7.45 -22.27 17.53
C PRO A 110 8.32 -21.18 18.14
N LYS A 111 9.11 -21.58 19.14
CA LYS A 111 10.16 -20.75 19.71
C LYS A 111 11.30 -20.72 18.71
N ASN A 112 11.58 -19.53 18.21
CA ASN A 112 12.89 -19.00 17.80
C ASN A 112 12.84 -18.36 16.41
N CYS A 113 12.69 -17.04 16.37
CA CYS A 113 13.03 -16.22 15.20
C CYS A 113 13.91 -15.07 15.66
N ARG A 114 15.09 -15.40 16.20
CA ARG A 114 16.21 -14.46 16.12
C ARG A 114 16.67 -14.48 14.68
N ASN A 115 16.41 -13.41 13.95
CA ASN A 115 17.43 -12.84 13.09
C ASN A 115 17.20 -11.35 12.96
N ALA A 116 18.26 -10.64 13.34
CA ALA A 116 18.43 -9.21 13.25
C ALA A 116 18.06 -8.72 11.84
N ILE A 117 17.68 -7.45 11.75
CA ILE A 117 18.53 -6.50 11.02
C ILE A 117 18.10 -5.10 11.43
N SER A 118 19.05 -4.48 12.10
CA SER A 118 19.22 -3.05 12.26
C SER A 118 19.35 -2.41 10.89
N LYS A 119 18.47 -1.46 10.58
CA LYS A 119 18.74 -0.11 10.06
C LYS A 119 17.44 0.47 9.50
N GLN A 120 17.22 1.73 9.87
CA GLN A 120 15.99 2.49 9.67
C GLN A 120 15.59 2.53 8.18
N ILE A 121 14.30 2.30 7.89
CA ILE A 121 13.72 2.71 6.61
C ILE A 121 13.69 4.24 6.66
N LEU A 122 14.64 4.90 5.99
CA LEU A 122 14.70 6.36 5.95
C LEU A 122 13.56 6.87 5.06
N ALA A 123 12.49 7.35 5.68
CA ALA A 123 11.34 7.91 4.99
C ALA A 123 11.66 9.35 4.55
N THR A 124 12.30 9.52 3.40
CA THR A 124 12.45 10.85 2.78
C THR A 124 11.29 11.07 1.81
N THR A 125 10.28 11.81 2.24
CA THR A 125 9.28 12.40 1.32
C THR A 125 10.00 13.41 0.45
N MET A 126 10.07 13.16 -0.86
CA MET A 126 10.46 14.18 -1.83
C MET A 126 9.25 15.09 -2.08
N GLY A 127 9.01 16.00 -1.14
CA GLY A 127 8.17 17.17 -1.34
C GLY A 127 9.05 18.36 -1.71
N ARG A 128 8.85 18.92 -2.89
CA ARG A 128 9.25 20.30 -3.23
C ARG A 128 8.06 20.99 -3.86
#